data_AF-A0A7S2CKD7-F1
#
_entry.id   AF-A0A7S2CKD7-F1
#
_cell.length_a   1.000
_cell.length_b   1.000
_cell.length_c   1.000
_cell.angle_alpha   90.00
_cell.angle_beta   90.00
_cell.angle_gamma   90.00
#
_symmetry.space_group_name_H-M   'P 1'
#
loop_
_entity.id
_entity.type
_entity.pdbx_description
1 polymer ?
#
loop_
_entity_poly.entity_id
_entity_poly.type
_entity_poly.pdbx_seq_one_letter_code
_entity_poly.pdbx_strand_id
1 'polypeptide(L)'
;IVQASRDARKKKNPMDWDVGQVCRWLEEEAEMAEYSDHFARAKVNGAMLMNLADEDLELTCKVPHPLHRRKILMAVDKIKDDELDMRWGGGPNDLDEFIATL
;
A
#
# COMPACT_ATOMS: atom_id res chain seq x y z
N ILE A 1 -31.66 2.83 -1.35
CA ILE A 1 -30.41 2.64 -2.13
C ILE A 1 -29.28 3.45 -1.48
N VAL A 2 -29.03 3.18 -0.20
CA VAL A 2 -27.88 3.67 0.56
C VAL A 2 -27.67 2.62 1.66
N GLN A 3 -26.43 2.24 1.96
CA GLN A 3 -26.05 1.14 2.88
C GLN A 3 -26.22 -0.31 2.38
N ALA A 4 -25.68 -0.63 1.21
CA ALA A 4 -25.17 -1.98 0.99
C ALA A 4 -23.66 -1.95 1.20
N SER A 5 -23.25 -2.37 2.40
CA SER A 5 -21.90 -2.82 2.74
C SER A 5 -20.77 -1.99 2.14
N ARG A 6 -20.58 -0.79 2.69
CA ARG A 6 -19.21 -0.33 2.93
C ARG A 6 -18.68 -1.32 3.96
N ASP A 7 -18.27 -2.49 3.49
CA ASP A 7 -17.74 -3.54 4.36
C ASP A 7 -16.77 -2.82 5.27
N ALA A 8 -16.94 -3.05 6.57
CA ALA A 8 -15.91 -2.80 7.55
C ALA A 8 -14.70 -3.60 7.04
N ARG A 9 -13.95 -3.00 6.12
CA ARG A 9 -12.82 -3.57 5.41
C ARG A 9 -11.80 -3.67 6.53
N LYS A 10 -11.84 -4.77 7.29
CA LYS A 10 -10.71 -5.21 8.09
C LYS A 10 -9.53 -5.01 7.16
N LYS A 11 -8.69 -4.00 7.43
CA LYS A 11 -7.53 -3.70 6.60
C LYS A 11 -6.72 -4.99 6.62
N LYS A 12 -6.89 -5.81 5.58
CA LYS A 12 -6.10 -7.05 5.42
C LYS A 12 -4.67 -6.58 5.32
N ASN A 13 -3.77 -7.24 6.05
CA ASN A 13 -2.35 -6.98 5.97
C ASN A 13 -1.97 -6.87 4.48
N PRO A 14 -1.43 -5.74 4.03
CA PRO A 14 -1.13 -5.57 2.63
C PRO A 14 -0.07 -6.53 2.10
N MET A 15 0.73 -7.16 2.97
CA MET A 15 1.59 -8.29 2.58
C MET A 15 0.79 -9.51 2.05
N ASP A 16 -0.45 -9.70 2.50
CA ASP A 16 -1.31 -10.83 2.13
C ASP A 16 -2.20 -10.54 0.90
N TRP A 17 -2.02 -9.39 0.25
CA TRP A 17 -2.82 -9.04 -0.91
C TRP A 17 -2.49 -9.93 -2.11
N ASP A 18 -3.51 -10.50 -2.72
CA ASP A 18 -3.39 -11.10 -4.05
C ASP A 18 -3.22 -10.01 -5.14
N VAL A 19 -2.92 -10.45 -6.37
CA VAL A 19 -2.72 -9.54 -7.52
C VAL A 19 -3.97 -8.69 -7.79
N GLY A 20 -5.16 -9.23 -7.61
CA GLY A 20 -6.41 -8.50 -7.83
C GLY A 20 -6.66 -7.43 -6.77
N GLN A 21 -6.27 -7.68 -5.52
CA GLN A 21 -6.28 -6.69 -4.44
C GLN A 21 -5.29 -5.55 -4.72
N VAL A 22 -4.09 -5.85 -5.22
CA VAL A 22 -3.12 -4.83 -5.64
C VAL A 22 -3.68 -3.98 -6.78
N CYS A 23 -4.30 -4.60 -7.80
CA CYS A 23 -4.90 -3.86 -8.90
C CYS A 23 -6.03 -2.93 -8.44
N ARG A 24 -6.92 -3.41 -7.54
CA ARG A 24 -7.97 -2.56 -6.94
C ARG A 24 -7.40 -1.43 -6.12
N TRP A 25 -6.35 -1.67 -5.32
CA TRP A 25 -5.67 -0.60 -4.59
C TRP A 25 -5.08 0.44 -5.55
N LEU A 26 -4.45 -0.01 -6.64
CA LEU A 26 -3.87 0.87 -7.64
C LEU A 26 -4.93 1.74 -8.32
N GLU A 27 -6.12 1.20 -8.57
CA GLU A 27 -7.26 1.90 -9.15
C GLU A 27 -7.96 2.85 -8.17
N GLU A 28 -8.29 2.39 -6.97
CA GLU A 28 -9.15 3.09 -6.00
C GLU A 28 -8.36 4.05 -5.08
N GLU A 29 -7.16 3.67 -4.67
CA GLU A 29 -6.41 4.38 -3.62
C GLU A 29 -5.19 5.12 -4.18
N ALA A 30 -4.44 4.51 -5.09
CA ALA A 30 -3.32 5.17 -5.77
C ALA A 30 -3.77 6.02 -6.98
N GLU A 31 -5.03 5.87 -7.44
CA GLU A 31 -5.60 6.57 -8.59
C GLU A 31 -4.75 6.43 -9.87
N MET A 32 -4.30 5.21 -10.14
CA MET A 32 -3.37 4.84 -11.21
C MET A 32 -3.90 3.66 -12.02
N ALA A 33 -5.20 3.68 -12.32
CA ALA A 33 -5.90 2.62 -13.04
C ALA A 33 -5.25 2.25 -14.39
N GLU A 34 -4.58 3.19 -15.06
CA GLU A 34 -3.86 2.95 -16.32
C GLU A 34 -2.74 1.89 -16.21
N TYR A 35 -2.24 1.61 -14.99
CA TYR A 35 -1.19 0.62 -14.74
C TYR A 35 -1.70 -0.72 -14.21
N SER A 36 -3.02 -0.87 -14.01
CA SER A 36 -3.64 -2.09 -13.45
C SER A 36 -3.28 -3.34 -14.26
N ASP A 37 -3.45 -3.30 -15.59
CA ASP A 37 -3.08 -4.40 -16.49
C ASP A 37 -1.59 -4.73 -16.45
N HIS A 38 -0.73 -3.73 -16.26
CA HIS A 38 0.70 -3.92 -16.19
C HIS A 38 1.11 -4.64 -14.90
N PHE A 39 0.54 -4.22 -13.75
CA PHE A 39 0.73 -4.89 -12.46
C PHE A 39 0.19 -6.33 -12.48
N ALA A 40 -0.98 -6.53 -13.10
CA ALA A 40 -1.57 -7.85 -13.28
C ALA A 40 -0.66 -8.80 -14.09
N ARG A 41 -0.12 -8.31 -15.22
CA ARG A 41 0.81 -9.08 -16.07
C ARG A 41 2.14 -9.38 -15.38
N ALA A 42 2.65 -8.41 -14.62
CA ALA A 42 3.84 -8.58 -13.79
C ALA A 42 3.59 -9.45 -12.53
N LYS A 43 2.33 -9.82 -12.27
CA LYS A 43 1.88 -10.60 -11.10
C LYS A 43 2.28 -9.97 -9.77
N VAL A 44 2.24 -8.64 -9.70
CA VAL A 44 2.57 -7.90 -8.48
C VAL A 44 1.53 -8.23 -7.41
N ASN A 45 1.92 -9.00 -6.41
CA ASN A 45 1.14 -9.27 -5.21
C ASN A 45 1.56 -8.32 -4.07
N GLY A 46 0.89 -8.40 -2.93
CA GLY A 46 1.15 -7.56 -1.76
C GLY A 46 2.60 -7.57 -1.26
N ALA A 47 3.20 -8.76 -1.19
CA ALA A 47 4.60 -8.92 -0.80
C ALA A 47 5.57 -8.23 -1.78
N MET A 48 5.29 -8.29 -3.09
CA MET A 48 6.08 -7.58 -4.11
C MET A 48 5.84 -6.07 -4.03
N LEU A 49 4.58 -5.65 -3.89
CA LEU A 49 4.19 -4.24 -3.78
C LEU A 49 4.97 -3.52 -2.67
N MET A 50 5.13 -4.18 -1.52
CA MET A 50 5.88 -3.65 -0.37
C MET A 50 7.37 -3.43 -0.62
N ASN A 51 7.94 -4.11 -1.61
CA ASN A 51 9.35 -4.07 -1.93
C ASN A 51 9.66 -3.38 -3.27
N LEU A 52 8.67 -2.77 -3.93
CA LEU A 52 8.89 -2.09 -5.20
C LEU A 52 9.91 -0.95 -5.08
N ALA A 53 10.92 -0.97 -5.95
CA ALA A 53 11.80 0.15 -6.20
C ALA A 53 11.37 0.92 -7.47
N ASP A 54 11.94 2.11 -7.67
CA ASP A 54 11.70 2.92 -8.90
C ASP A 54 12.04 2.13 -10.17
N GLU A 55 13.12 1.34 -10.14
CA GLU A 55 13.56 0.51 -11.26
C GLU A 55 12.55 -0.61 -11.60
N ASP A 56 11.92 -1.23 -10.60
CA ASP A 56 10.88 -2.25 -10.83
C ASP A 56 9.65 -1.64 -11.50
N LEU A 57 9.29 -0.43 -11.11
CA LEU A 57 8.18 0.30 -11.71
C LEU A 57 8.47 0.63 -13.18
N GLU A 58 9.69 1.05 -13.49
CA GLU A 58 10.09 1.37 -14.86
C GLU A 58 10.22 0.11 -15.73
N LEU A 59 10.98 -0.88 -15.27
CA LEU A 59 11.39 -2.02 -16.10
C LEU A 59 10.37 -3.15 -16.09
N THR A 60 9.78 -3.46 -14.93
CA THR A 60 8.88 -4.60 -14.76
C THR A 60 7.42 -4.19 -14.95
N CYS A 61 7.00 -3.12 -14.26
CA CYS A 61 5.61 -2.64 -14.29
C CYS A 61 5.33 -1.67 -15.45
N LYS A 62 6.34 -1.35 -16.26
CA LYS A 62 6.22 -0.51 -17.47
C LYS A 62 5.57 0.85 -17.19
N VAL A 63 6.00 1.52 -16.13
CA VAL A 63 5.60 2.88 -15.76
C VAL A 63 6.71 3.86 -16.20
N PRO A 64 6.68 4.38 -17.45
CA PRO A 64 7.78 5.16 -17.99
C PRO A 64 7.88 6.56 -17.39
N HIS A 65 6.77 7.10 -16.87
CA HIS A 65 6.70 8.49 -16.43
C HIS A 65 7.20 8.64 -14.98
N PRO A 66 8.29 9.39 -14.71
CA PRO A 66 8.86 9.49 -13.36
C PRO A 66 7.89 10.03 -12.31
N LEU A 67 7.02 10.97 -12.69
CA LEU A 67 5.98 11.49 -11.79
C LEU A 67 4.95 10.42 -11.38
N HIS A 68 4.65 9.47 -12.27
CA HIS A 68 3.70 8.40 -11.97
C HIS A 68 4.33 7.37 -11.04
N ARG A 69 5.60 7.01 -11.29
CA ARG A 69 6.37 6.14 -10.38
C ARG A 69 6.44 6.74 -8.99
N ARG A 70 6.77 8.03 -8.88
CA ARG A 70 6.78 8.74 -7.59
C ARG A 70 5.42 8.72 -6.90
N LYS A 71 4.31 8.96 -7.61
CA LYS A 71 2.96 8.91 -7.02
C LYS A 71 2.63 7.50 -6.50
N ILE A 72 3.00 6.44 -7.23
CA ILE A 72 2.83 5.06 -6.78
C ILE A 72 3.67 4.77 -5.54
N LEU A 73 4.96 5.13 -5.53
CA LEU A 73 5.86 4.92 -4.38
C LEU A 73 5.36 5.65 -3.13
N MET A 74 4.92 6.90 -3.27
CA MET A 74 4.32 7.65 -2.15
C MET A 74 3.04 6.98 -1.62
N ALA A 75 2.23 6.39 -2.50
CA ALA A 75 1.05 5.64 -2.09
C ALA A 75 1.44 4.32 -1.37
N VAL A 76 2.51 3.65 -1.79
CA VAL A 76 3.06 2.46 -1.10
C VAL A 76 3.59 2.84 0.28
N ASP A 77 4.33 3.95 0.40
CA ASP A 77 4.84 4.44 1.69
C ASP A 77 3.69 4.73 2.66
N LYS A 78 2.58 5.32 2.18
CA LYS A 78 1.38 5.49 2.98
C LYS A 78 0.79 4.17 3.49
N ILE A 79 0.83 3.10 2.70
CA ILE A 79 0.37 1.78 3.16
C ILE A 79 1.28 1.26 4.30
N LYS A 80 2.59 1.47 4.18
CA LYS A 80 3.57 1.07 5.19
C LYS A 80 3.39 1.86 6.48
N ASP A 81 3.18 3.17 6.38
CA ASP A 81 2.91 4.04 7.53
C ASP A 81 1.61 3.62 8.23
N ASP A 82 0.54 3.34 7.48
CA ASP A 82 -0.72 2.82 8.01
C ASP A 82 -0.54 1.46 8.72
N GLU A 83 0.35 0.59 8.22
CA GLU A 83 0.71 -0.68 8.86
C GLU A 83 1.50 -0.46 10.16
N LEU A 84 2.43 0.49 10.17
CA LEU A 84 3.18 0.89 11.36
C LEU A 84 2.27 1.50 12.42
N ASP A 85 1.33 2.36 12.04
CA ASP A 85 0.33 2.92 12.95
C ASP A 85 -0.62 1.84 13.49
N MET A 86 -0.96 0.82 12.69
CA MET A 86 -1.71 -0.33 13.22
C MET A 86 -0.89 -1.17 14.20
N ARG A 87 0.44 -1.18 14.06
CA ARG A 87 1.37 -1.98 14.87
C ARG A 87 1.86 -1.23 16.13
N TRP A 88 1.95 0.10 16.09
CA TRP A 88 2.53 0.97 17.13
C TRP A 88 1.62 2.15 17.51
N GLY A 89 0.73 2.61 16.62
CA GLY A 89 -0.19 3.74 16.83
C GLY A 89 -1.38 3.44 17.75
N GLY A 90 -1.35 2.32 18.49
CA GLY A 90 -2.28 1.96 19.56
C GLY A 90 -1.66 1.95 20.97
N GLY A 91 -0.41 2.38 21.14
CA GLY A 91 0.30 2.42 22.43
C GLY A 91 0.51 3.86 22.95
N PRO A 92 0.35 4.12 24.26
CA PRO A 92 0.47 5.46 24.82
C PRO A 92 1.93 5.91 24.84
N ASN A 93 2.25 7.04 24.19
CA ASN A 93 3.47 7.82 24.35
C ASN A 93 4.73 7.02 24.75
N ASP A 94 5.53 6.58 23.78
CA ASP A 94 6.84 5.94 24.04
C ASP A 94 7.84 6.83 24.86
N LEU A 95 7.51 8.09 25.15
CA LEU A 95 8.25 8.90 26.14
C LEU A 95 7.79 8.69 27.59
N ASP A 96 6.51 8.37 27.84
CA ASP A 96 6.00 8.19 29.20
C ASP A 96 6.46 6.83 29.78
N GLU A 97 6.62 5.78 28.97
CA GLU A 97 7.10 4.47 29.43
C GLU A 97 8.62 4.45 29.68
N PHE A 98 9.40 5.18 28.87
CA PHE A 98 10.85 5.33 29.06
C PHE A 98 11.19 6.09 30.36
N ILE A 99 10.41 7.12 30.71
CA ILE A 99 10.59 7.88 31.95
C ILE A 99 10.08 7.10 33.17
N ALA A 100 9.05 6.26 33.02
CA ALA A 100 8.51 5.45 34.11
C ALA A 100 9.41 4.26 34.52
N THR A 101 10.40 3.91 33.70
CA THR A 101 11.33 2.78 33.93
C THR A 101 12.74 3.24 34.36
N LEU A 102 12.98 4.55 34.44
CA LEU A 102 14.18 5.18 35.02
C LEU A 102 13.93 5.56 36.49
#